data_AF-A0AAU0KNS1-F1
#
_entry.id   AF-A0AAU0KNS1-F1
#
_cell.length_a   1.000
_cell.length_b   1.000
_cell.length_c   1.000
_cell.angle_alpha   90.00
_cell.angle_beta   90.00
_cell.angle_gamma   90.00
#
_symmetry.space_group_name_H-M   'P 1'
#
loop_
_entity.id
_entity.type
_entity.pdbx_description
1 polymer ?
#
loop_
_entity_poly.entity_id
_entity_poly.type
_entity_poly.pdbx_seq_one_letter_code
_entity_poly.pdbx_strand_id
1 'polypeptide(L)' 'MKQIRRWSTERKEQERKLNLERRGMKVAPLFADELIARELEKRHDYFKGK' A
#
# COMPACT_ATOMS: atom_id res chain seq x y z
N MET A 1 -6.35 -29.59 -9.76
CA MET A 1 -5.44 -28.82 -8.87
C MET A 1 -5.74 -27.34 -9.05
N LYS A 2 -6.10 -26.61 -7.97
CA LYS A 2 -6.40 -25.17 -8.03
C LYS A 2 -5.08 -24.40 -8.17
N GLN A 3 -4.83 -23.80 -9.33
CA GLN A 3 -3.64 -22.98 -9.57
C GLN A 3 -3.64 -21.78 -8.62
N ILE A 4 -2.74 -21.79 -7.62
CA ILE A 4 -2.55 -20.65 -6.73
C ILE A 4 -1.88 -19.55 -7.55
N ARG A 5 -2.65 -18.54 -7.96
CA ARG A 5 -2.12 -17.32 -8.57
C ARG A 5 -1.28 -16.57 -7.53
N ARG A 6 0.04 -16.82 -7.54
CA ARG A 6 1.00 -16.01 -6.79
C ARG A 6 1.05 -14.63 -7.44
N TRP A 7 0.77 -13.59 -6.66
CA TRP A 7 0.95 -12.22 -7.13
C TRP A 7 2.42 -11.94 -7.40
N SER A 8 2.69 -11.25 -8.52
CA SER A 8 3.99 -10.65 -8.77
C SER A 8 4.31 -9.63 -7.67
N THR A 9 5.60 -9.37 -7.46
CA THR A 9 6.08 -8.36 -6.52
C THR A 9 5.47 -6.99 -6.84
N GLU A 10 5.46 -6.59 -8.11
CA GLU A 10 4.82 -5.35 -8.59
C GLU A 10 3.34 -5.26 -8.20
N ARG A 11 2.57 -6.35 -8.37
CA ARG A 11 1.15 -6.39 -7.96
C ARG A 11 1.00 -6.22 -6.45
N LYS A 12 1.89 -6.81 -5.65
CA LYS A 12 1.88 -6.66 -4.20
C LYS A 12 2.21 -5.23 -3.78
N GLU A 13 3.15 -4.58 -4.46
CA GLU A 13 3.49 -3.17 -4.20
C GLU A 13 2.31 -2.24 -4.47
N GLN A 14 1.70 -2.39 -5.65
CA GLN A 14 0.52 -1.62 -6.03
C GLN A 14 -0.61 -1.82 -5.03
N GLU A 15 -0.91 -3.07 -4.65
CA GLU A 15 -1.99 -3.33 -3.69
C GLU A 15 -1.68 -2.78 -2.29
N ARG A 16 -0.40 -2.78 -1.85
CA ARG A 16 -0.01 -2.16 -0.58
C ARG A 16 -0.25 -0.64 -0.59
N LYS A 17 0.08 0.04 -1.69
CA LYS A 17 -0.17 1.48 -1.86
C LYS A 17 -1.68 1.79 -1.88
N LEU A 18 -2.46 1.06 -2.67
CA LEU A 18 -3.92 1.21 -2.73
C LEU A 18 -4.59 0.96 -1.37
N ASN A 19 -4.11 -0.04 -0.62
CA ASN A 19 -4.62 -0.30 0.73
C ASN A 19 -4.22 0.80 1.72
N LEU A 20 -3.05 1.41 1.57
CA LEU A 20 -2.64 2.55 2.38
C LEU A 20 -3.56 3.75 2.09
N GLU A 21 -3.84 4.05 0.84
CA GLU A 21 -4.77 5.11 0.42
C GLU A 21 -6.17 4.88 0.99
N ARG A 22 -6.73 3.68 0.80
CA ARG A 22 -8.05 3.32 1.36
C ARG A 22 -8.10 3.46 2.87
N ARG A 23 -7.03 3.07 3.58
CA ARG A 23 -6.94 3.21 5.04
C ARG A 23 -6.82 4.67 5.46
N GLY A 24 -6.02 5.47 4.75
CA GLY A 24 -5.89 6.91 4.98
C GLY A 24 -7.24 7.61 4.85
N MET A 25 -7.91 7.41 3.71
CA MET A 25 -9.25 7.98 3.46
C MET A 25 -10.30 7.51 4.46
N LYS A 26 -10.21 6.28 4.98
CA LYS A 26 -11.13 5.76 5.99
C LYS A 26 -10.90 6.35 7.39
N VAL A 27 -9.64 6.52 7.78
CA VAL A 27 -9.28 6.93 9.16
C VAL A 27 -9.29 8.44 9.31
N ALA A 28 -8.73 9.16 8.34
CA ALA A 28 -8.59 10.61 8.39
C ALA A 28 -8.68 11.19 6.97
N PRO A 29 -9.89 11.34 6.41
CA PRO A 29 -10.08 11.82 5.04
C PRO A 29 -9.40 13.16 4.77
N LEU A 30 -9.46 14.10 5.73
CA LEU A 30 -8.91 15.44 5.57
C LEU A 30 -7.37 15.48 5.60
N PHE A 31 -6.73 14.46 6.18
CA PHE A 31 -5.27 14.36 6.30
C PHE A 31 -4.73 13.13 5.57
N ALA A 32 -5.53 12.53 4.68
CA ALA A 32 -5.21 11.25 4.07
C ALA A 32 -3.89 11.36 3.31
N ASP A 33 -3.76 12.38 2.46
CA ASP A 33 -2.56 12.60 1.63
C ASP A 33 -1.31 12.80 2.48
N GLU A 34 -1.38 13.59 3.54
CA GLU A 34 -0.25 13.83 4.46
C GLU A 34 0.16 12.57 5.21
N LEU A 35 -0.81 11.79 5.71
CA LEU A 35 -0.54 10.54 6.42
C LEU A 35 0.03 9.48 5.49
N ILE A 36 -0.46 9.41 4.25
CA ILE A 36 0.04 8.50 3.22
C ILE A 36 1.48 8.88 2.87
N ALA A 37 1.75 10.15 2.59
CA ALA A 37 3.10 10.64 2.26
C ALA A 37 4.09 10.32 3.39
N ARG A 38 3.71 10.60 4.64
CA ARG A 38 4.54 10.32 5.82
C ARG A 38 4.80 8.82 6.02
N GLU A 39 3.80 7.97 5.80
CA GLU A 39 3.97 6.51 5.93
C GLU A 39 4.84 5.94 4.80
N LEU A 40 4.70 6.46 3.57
CA LEU A 40 5.56 6.09 2.45
C LEU A 40 7.02 6.49 2.69
N GLU A 41 7.27 7.65 3.29
CA GLU A 41 8.61 8.10 3.65
C GLU A 41 9.20 7.26 4.78
N LYS A 42 8.43 7.05 5.85
CA LYS A 42 8.88 6.30 7.04
C LYS A 42 9.14 4.82 6.75
N ARG A 43 8.38 4.20 5.84
CA ARG A 43 8.43 2.75 5.58
C ARG A 43 8.59 2.44 4.10
N HIS A 44 9.42 3.19 3.41
CA HIS A 44 9.64 3.05 1.96
C HIS A 44 9.97 1.59 1.55
N ASP A 45 10.77 0.87 2.35
CA ASP A 45 11.13 -0.53 2.12
C ASP A 45 9.93 -1.49 2.10
N TYR A 46 8.89 -1.21 2.89
CA TYR A 46 7.69 -2.05 2.95
C TYR A 46 6.85 -1.92 1.67
N PHE A 47 6.89 -0.76 0.99
CA PHE A 47 6.11 -0.52 -0.22
C PHE A 47 6.88 -0.77 -1.51
N LYS A 48 8.22 -0.91 -1.46
CA LYS A 48 9.10 -1.25 -2.59
C LYS A 48 9.21 -2.76 -2.89
N GLY A 49 8.33 -3.58 -2.31
CA GLY A 49 8.12 -4.98 -2.72
C GLY A 49 9.36 -5.82 -2.98
N LYS A 50 10.33 -5.77 -2.05
CA LYS A 50 11.47 -6.70 -2.03
C LYS A 50 11.04 -8.15 -2.28
#